data_AF-A0A7X8WFD2-F1
#
_entry.id   AF-A0A7X8WFD2-F1
#
_cell.length_a   1.000
_cell.length_b   1.000
_cell.length_c   1.000
_cell.angle_alpha   90.00
_cell.angle_beta   90.00
_cell.angle_gamma   90.00
#
_symmetry.space_group_name_H-M   'P 1'
#
loop_
_entity.id
_entity.type
_entity.pdbx_description
1 polymer ?
#
loop_
_entity_poly.entity_id
_entity_poly.type
_entity_poly.pdbx_seq_one_letter_code
_entity_poly.pdbx_strand_id
1 'polypeptide(L)'
;MVTTLKRLAAYGVLPPTILVPKKEIDLTKWAVVACDQYTSEPEYWKRVETHVGDSPSTLKLIYPEAYLEEENPQDRIEEIHRTMDRYLKEELFDAYEESFFLIHREDVEGGFGRWGLLAALDLERYDWNSGSNALIRASEETILDRIPPRKAIRRDAALELPH
;
A
#
# COMPACT_ATOMS: atom_id res chain seq x y z
N MET A 1 15.33 -21.45 -23.61
CA MET A 1 15.33 -21.58 -22.13
C MET A 1 14.26 -20.67 -21.56
N VAL A 2 13.46 -21.14 -20.59
CA VAL A 2 12.50 -20.29 -19.88
C VAL A 2 13.29 -19.37 -18.94
N THR A 3 13.08 -18.05 -19.03
CA THR A 3 13.75 -17.07 -18.16
C THR A 3 13.27 -17.22 -16.71
N THR A 4 14.05 -16.75 -15.74
CA THR A 4 13.66 -16.76 -14.31
C THR A 4 12.33 -16.06 -14.09
N LEU A 5 12.12 -14.90 -14.74
CA LEU A 5 10.85 -14.15 -14.66
C LEU A 5 9.65 -14.95 -15.16
N LYS A 6 9.79 -15.67 -16.29
CA LYS A 6 8.72 -16.55 -16.79
C LYS A 6 8.41 -17.70 -15.83
N ARG A 7 9.42 -18.21 -15.10
CA ARG A 7 9.19 -19.23 -14.06
C ARG A 7 8.44 -18.66 -12.87
N LEU A 8 8.81 -17.46 -12.40
CA LEU A 8 8.12 -16.79 -11.29
C LEU A 8 6.67 -16.44 -11.64
N ALA A 9 6.44 -15.93 -12.85
CA ALA A 9 5.10 -15.64 -13.36
C ALA A 9 4.20 -16.88 -13.38
N ALA A 10 4.77 -18.07 -13.66
CA ALA A 10 4.03 -19.33 -13.58
C ALA A 10 3.55 -19.69 -12.16
N TYR A 11 4.03 -18.99 -11.13
CA TYR A 11 3.56 -19.06 -9.74
C TYR A 11 2.84 -17.80 -9.27
N GLY A 12 2.56 -16.85 -10.15
CA GLY A 12 1.88 -15.60 -9.81
C GLY A 12 2.78 -14.55 -9.16
N VAL A 13 4.10 -14.69 -9.27
CA VAL A 13 5.06 -13.71 -8.74
C VAL A 13 5.66 -12.92 -9.90
N LEU A 14 5.52 -11.59 -9.84
CA LEU A 14 5.95 -10.67 -10.89
C LEU A 14 6.88 -9.61 -10.28
N PRO A 15 7.88 -9.12 -11.04
CA PRO A 15 8.69 -7.99 -10.63
C PRO A 15 7.93 -6.67 -10.84
N PRO A 16 7.55 -5.92 -9.79
CA PRO A 16 6.90 -4.62 -9.95
C PRO A 16 7.88 -3.53 -10.40
N THR A 17 7.33 -2.39 -10.84
CA THR A 17 8.04 -1.11 -10.75
C THR A 17 7.91 -0.60 -9.33
N ILE A 18 9.02 -0.50 -8.62
CA ILE A 18 9.05 -0.02 -7.23
C ILE A 18 9.40 1.46 -7.25
N LEU A 19 8.56 2.27 -6.61
CA LEU A 19 8.77 3.71 -6.46
C LEU A 19 9.23 3.99 -5.02
N VAL A 20 10.37 4.66 -4.88
CA VAL A 20 10.92 5.08 -3.59
C VAL A 20 10.89 6.61 -3.54
N PRO A 21 10.38 7.24 -2.46
CA PRO A 21 10.43 8.69 -2.37
C PRO A 21 11.88 9.18 -2.48
N LYS A 22 12.09 10.24 -3.26
CA LYS A 22 13.41 10.86 -3.41
C LYS A 22 13.96 11.30 -2.06
N LYS A 23 15.28 11.31 -1.92
CA LYS A 23 15.99 11.62 -0.66
C LYS A 23 15.64 12.98 -0.04
N GLU A 24 15.15 13.93 -0.84
CA GLU A 24 14.71 15.26 -0.41
C GLU A 24 13.36 15.23 0.32
N ILE A 25 12.60 14.15 0.19
CA ILE A 25 11.32 13.96 0.86
C ILE A 25 11.57 13.60 2.33
N ASP A 26 10.95 14.37 3.23
CA ASP A 26 11.02 14.13 4.66
C ASP A 26 10.27 12.83 5.03
N LEU A 27 11.05 11.77 5.30
CA LEU A 27 10.49 10.46 5.62
C LEU A 27 9.68 10.43 6.92
N THR A 28 9.89 11.39 7.83
CA THR A 28 9.12 11.49 9.07
C THR A 28 7.68 11.95 8.84
N LYS A 29 7.44 12.62 7.71
CA LYS A 29 6.10 13.00 7.24
C LYS A 29 5.60 12.11 6.12
N TRP A 30 6.50 11.41 5.44
CA TRP A 30 6.16 10.48 4.37
C TRP A 30 5.42 9.26 4.89
N ALA A 31 6.03 8.56 5.85
CA ALA A 31 5.52 7.29 6.36
C ALA A 31 4.34 7.51 7.31
N VAL A 32 3.29 6.73 7.11
CA VAL A 32 2.05 6.80 7.90
C VAL A 32 1.66 5.39 8.28
N VAL A 33 1.08 5.25 9.47
CA VAL A 33 0.54 3.97 9.94
C VAL A 33 -0.55 3.45 9.00
N ALA A 34 -0.77 2.13 9.02
CA ALA A 34 -1.81 1.51 8.20
C ALA A 34 -3.18 2.15 8.44
N CYS A 35 -3.97 2.27 7.37
CA CYS A 35 -5.26 2.97 7.39
C CYS A 35 -6.31 2.33 8.31
N ASP A 36 -6.15 1.05 8.68
CA ASP A 36 -7.04 0.32 9.58
C ASP A 36 -6.59 0.36 11.05
N GLN A 37 -5.58 1.18 11.37
CA GLN A 37 -5.21 1.50 12.74
C GLN A 37 -5.95 2.76 13.20
N TYR A 38 -6.13 2.92 14.52
CA TYR A 38 -6.76 4.13 15.10
C TYR A 38 -8.12 4.46 14.48
N THR A 39 -8.92 3.44 14.14
CA THR A 39 -10.18 3.59 13.38
C THR A 39 -11.26 4.35 14.14
N SER A 40 -11.24 4.28 15.47
CA SER A 40 -12.18 5.01 16.34
C SER A 40 -11.59 6.32 16.89
N GLU A 41 -10.44 6.76 16.40
CA GLU A 41 -9.68 7.91 16.92
C GLU A 41 -9.51 8.99 15.83
N PRO A 42 -10.59 9.68 15.39
CA PRO A 42 -10.49 10.72 14.36
C PRO A 42 -9.56 11.88 14.77
N GLU A 43 -9.39 12.12 16.08
CA GLU A 43 -8.43 13.09 16.61
C GLU A 43 -6.97 12.67 16.40
N TYR A 44 -6.65 11.38 16.32
CA TYR A 44 -5.33 10.91 15.93
C TYR A 44 -5.04 11.36 14.50
N TRP A 45 -5.95 11.05 13.58
CA TRP A 45 -5.80 11.38 12.16
C TRP A 45 -5.69 12.89 11.93
N LYS A 46 -6.47 13.70 12.64
CA LYS A 46 -6.34 15.18 12.62
C LYS A 46 -4.96 15.67 13.09
N ARG A 47 -4.34 15.01 14.09
CA ARG A 47 -2.96 15.33 14.51
C ARG A 47 -1.95 14.96 13.43
N VAL A 48 -2.13 13.81 12.78
CA VAL A 48 -1.27 13.39 11.66
C VAL A 48 -1.41 14.37 10.49
N GLU A 49 -2.62 14.78 10.12
CA GLU A 49 -2.87 15.81 9.09
C GLU A 49 -2.17 17.13 9.43
N THR A 50 -2.29 17.59 10.68
CA THR A 50 -1.62 18.82 11.16
C THR A 50 -0.10 18.69 11.10
N HIS A 51 0.44 17.52 11.45
CA HIS A 51 1.88 17.27 11.44
C HIS A 51 2.47 17.22 10.02
N VAL A 52 1.77 16.54 9.10
CA VAL A 52 2.16 16.43 7.68
C VAL A 52 2.07 17.80 7.00
N GLY A 53 0.96 18.52 7.20
CA GLY A 53 0.68 19.79 6.55
C GLY A 53 0.75 19.69 5.02
N ASP A 54 1.43 20.63 4.39
CA ASP A 54 1.54 20.69 2.92
C ASP A 54 2.60 19.72 2.34
N SER A 55 3.40 19.09 3.19
CA SER A 55 4.49 18.19 2.77
C SER A 55 3.95 16.98 1.98
N PRO A 56 4.70 16.43 1.01
CA PRO A 56 4.39 15.13 0.43
C PRO A 56 4.34 14.04 1.50
N SER A 57 3.31 13.20 1.44
CA SER A 57 3.04 12.15 2.41
C SER A 57 2.15 11.05 1.85
N THR A 58 2.33 9.82 2.32
CA THR A 58 1.41 8.71 2.00
C THR A 58 0.05 8.90 2.66
N LEU A 59 -0.10 9.76 3.67
CA LEU A 59 -1.41 10.12 4.26
C LEU A 59 -2.39 10.55 3.17
N LYS A 60 -1.89 11.32 2.20
CA LYS A 60 -2.67 11.89 1.09
C LYS A 60 -2.95 10.87 -0.02
N LEU A 61 -2.44 9.65 0.12
CA LEU A 61 -2.58 8.55 -0.84
C LEU A 61 -3.39 7.38 -0.27
N ILE A 62 -3.79 7.45 1.00
CA ILE A 62 -4.56 6.41 1.67
C ILE A 62 -5.92 6.95 2.10
N TYR A 63 -6.84 6.03 2.35
CA TYR A 63 -8.14 6.33 2.93
C TYR A 63 -8.17 5.76 4.35
N PRO A 64 -7.94 6.56 5.41
CA PRO A 64 -8.06 6.10 6.79
C PRO A 64 -9.45 5.53 7.09
N GLU A 65 -9.52 4.34 7.68
CA GLU A 65 -10.79 3.66 7.94
C GLU A 65 -11.68 4.45 8.93
N ALA A 66 -11.09 5.34 9.72
CA ALA A 66 -11.79 6.31 10.57
C ALA A 66 -12.75 7.25 9.80
N TYR A 67 -12.63 7.33 8.47
CA TYR A 67 -13.45 8.18 7.62
C TYR A 67 -14.38 7.39 6.67
N LEU A 68 -14.51 6.06 6.84
CA LEU A 68 -15.31 5.23 5.92
C LEU A 68 -16.81 5.56 5.93
N GLU A 69 -17.30 6.15 7.02
CA GLU A 69 -18.70 6.52 7.20
C GLU A 69 -18.99 7.99 6.83
N GLU A 70 -18.05 8.69 6.19
CA GLU A 70 -18.28 10.06 5.74
C GLU A 70 -19.38 10.15 4.67
N GLU A 71 -20.11 11.26 4.63
CA GLU A 71 -21.29 11.40 3.75
C GLU A 71 -20.94 11.29 2.26
N ASN A 72 -19.76 11.76 1.86
CA ASN A 72 -19.30 11.82 0.47
C ASN A 72 -17.94 11.11 0.28
N PRO A 73 -17.88 9.78 0.37
CA PRO A 73 -16.61 9.03 0.29
C PRO A 73 -15.93 9.14 -1.09
N GLN A 74 -16.69 9.47 -2.14
CA GLN A 74 -16.15 9.66 -3.49
C GLN A 74 -15.22 10.86 -3.56
N ASP A 75 -15.52 11.96 -2.86
CA ASP A 75 -14.69 13.17 -2.89
C ASP A 75 -13.26 12.89 -2.40
N ARG A 76 -13.13 12.10 -1.33
CA ARG A 76 -11.83 11.68 -0.80
C ARG A 76 -11.11 10.72 -1.75
N ILE A 77 -11.82 9.76 -2.34
CA ILE A 77 -11.23 8.83 -3.31
C ILE A 77 -10.67 9.60 -4.53
N GLU A 78 -11.45 10.55 -5.07
CA GLU A 78 -11.02 11.39 -6.18
C GLU A 78 -9.80 12.25 -5.82
N GLU A 79 -9.75 12.80 -4.60
CA GLU A 79 -8.60 13.59 -4.14
C GLU A 79 -7.35 12.72 -3.94
N ILE A 80 -7.51 11.48 -3.46
CA ILE A 80 -6.43 10.50 -3.37
C ILE A 80 -5.87 10.21 -4.77
N HIS A 81 -6.73 9.88 -5.74
CA HIS A 81 -6.31 9.59 -7.12
C HIS A 81 -5.62 10.78 -7.76
N ARG A 82 -6.18 11.98 -7.61
CA ARG A 82 -5.58 13.24 -8.08
C ARG A 82 -4.20 13.47 -7.45
N THR A 83 -4.05 13.16 -6.16
CA THR A 83 -2.76 13.30 -5.47
C THR A 83 -1.74 12.28 -5.95
N MET A 84 -2.15 11.03 -6.21
CA MET A 84 -1.28 10.02 -6.83
C MET A 84 -0.74 10.51 -8.18
N ASP A 85 -1.63 10.96 -9.06
CA ASP A 85 -1.25 11.49 -10.38
C ASP A 85 -0.33 12.71 -10.28
N ARG A 86 -0.62 13.59 -9.32
CA ARG A 86 0.20 14.76 -9.04
C ARG A 86 1.60 14.37 -8.59
N TYR A 87 1.75 13.44 -7.65
CA TYR A 87 3.06 12.99 -7.17
C TYR A 87 3.90 12.32 -8.28
N LEU A 88 3.23 11.55 -9.15
CA LEU A 88 3.87 10.97 -10.33
C LEU A 88 4.37 12.05 -11.28
N LYS A 89 3.54 13.07 -11.57
CA LYS A 89 3.88 14.19 -12.46
C LYS A 89 4.95 15.12 -11.88
N GLU A 90 4.97 15.31 -10.57
CA GLU A 90 5.98 16.07 -9.84
C GLU A 90 7.32 15.31 -9.70
N GLU A 91 7.38 14.06 -10.20
CA GLU A 91 8.54 13.19 -10.17
C GLU A 91 9.12 13.04 -8.75
N LEU A 92 8.27 12.77 -7.76
CA LEU A 92 8.69 12.65 -6.36
C LEU A 92 9.44 11.36 -6.03
N PHE A 93 9.61 10.47 -7.02
CA PHE A 93 10.11 9.11 -6.81
C PHE A 93 11.36 8.80 -7.63
N ASP A 94 12.24 7.98 -7.06
CA ASP A 94 13.19 7.16 -7.81
C ASP A 94 12.48 5.85 -8.21
N ALA A 95 12.50 5.53 -9.50
CA ALA A 95 11.82 4.37 -10.07
C ALA A 95 12.79 3.20 -10.33
N TYR A 96 12.41 2.02 -9.87
CA TYR A 96 13.13 0.76 -10.06
C TYR A 96 12.23 -0.19 -10.84
N GLU A 97 12.37 -0.18 -12.16
CA GLU A 97 11.58 -1.02 -13.07
C GLU A 97 11.95 -2.50 -12.94
N GLU A 98 10.96 -3.38 -13.16
CA GLU A 98 11.11 -4.84 -13.14
C GLU A 98 12.00 -5.35 -11.98
N SER A 99 11.75 -4.86 -10.77
CA SER A 99 12.63 -5.04 -9.62
C SER A 99 11.98 -5.81 -8.47
N PHE A 100 12.82 -6.50 -7.69
CA PHE A 100 12.45 -7.07 -6.40
C PHE A 100 13.31 -6.44 -5.31
N PHE A 101 12.71 -6.03 -4.20
CA PHE A 101 13.48 -5.54 -3.05
C PHE A 101 13.51 -6.59 -1.94
N LEU A 102 14.72 -6.95 -1.52
CA LEU A 102 14.93 -7.66 -0.27
C LEU A 102 14.98 -6.62 0.85
N ILE A 103 14.05 -6.71 1.79
CA ILE A 103 13.86 -5.76 2.87
C ILE A 103 14.22 -6.45 4.18
N HIS A 104 15.02 -5.78 5.02
CA HIS A 104 15.24 -6.16 6.40
C HIS A 104 14.58 -5.12 7.31
N ARG A 105 13.62 -5.55 8.14
CA ARG A 105 12.92 -4.67 9.09
C ARG A 105 13.38 -4.98 10.50
N GLU A 106 13.75 -3.96 11.23
CA GLU A 106 14.15 -4.08 12.64
C GLU A 106 13.15 -3.32 13.50
N ASP A 107 12.72 -3.95 14.60
CA ASP A 107 11.86 -3.30 15.57
C ASP A 107 12.75 -2.54 16.57
N VAL A 108 12.26 -1.40 17.07
CA VAL A 108 13.02 -0.47 17.94
C VAL A 108 13.53 -1.16 19.22
N GLU A 109 12.88 -2.24 19.66
CA GLU A 109 13.21 -2.98 20.87
C GLU A 109 14.35 -4.01 20.71
N GLY A 110 15.02 -4.07 19.55
CA GLY A 110 16.28 -4.83 19.38
C GLY A 110 16.10 -6.35 19.16
N GLY A 111 14.95 -6.77 18.63
CA GLY A 111 14.72 -8.16 18.22
C GLY A 111 15.51 -8.57 16.98
N PHE A 112 15.53 -9.87 16.66
CA PHE A 112 16.06 -10.35 15.39
C PHE A 112 15.22 -9.76 14.26
N GLY A 113 15.84 -8.95 13.39
CA GLY A 113 15.14 -8.33 12.28
C GLY A 113 14.49 -9.34 11.33
N ARG A 114 13.48 -8.87 10.60
CA ARG A 114 12.62 -9.67 9.74
C ARG A 114 12.97 -9.41 8.29
N TRP A 115 13.38 -10.45 7.57
CA TRP A 115 13.55 -10.40 6.12
C TRP A 115 12.20 -10.50 5.42
N GLY A 116 12.02 -9.71 4.37
CA GLY A 116 10.84 -9.72 3.50
C GLY A 116 11.23 -9.47 2.05
N LEU A 117 10.39 -9.90 1.12
CA LEU A 117 10.55 -9.65 -0.31
C LEU A 117 9.38 -8.78 -0.77
N LEU A 118 9.68 -7.62 -1.36
CA LEU A 118 8.68 -6.82 -2.05
C LEU A 118 8.56 -7.31 -3.50
N ALA A 119 7.36 -7.75 -3.85
CA ALA A 119 7.01 -8.35 -5.14
C ALA A 119 5.54 -8.05 -5.48
N ALA A 120 5.17 -8.14 -6.76
CA ALA A 120 3.78 -8.11 -7.19
C ALA A 120 3.23 -9.53 -7.24
N LEU A 121 2.00 -9.69 -6.77
CA LEU A 121 1.27 -10.95 -6.78
C LEU A 121 0.09 -10.87 -7.77
N ASP A 122 -0.04 -11.90 -8.60
CA ASP A 122 -1.17 -12.07 -9.49
C ASP A 122 -2.43 -12.45 -8.69
N LEU A 123 -3.34 -11.49 -8.54
CA LEU A 123 -4.56 -11.69 -7.78
C LEU A 123 -5.57 -12.62 -8.46
N GLU A 124 -5.41 -12.98 -9.74
CA GLU A 124 -6.22 -14.05 -10.35
C GLU A 124 -5.92 -15.43 -9.75
N ARG A 125 -4.77 -15.55 -9.07
CA ARG A 125 -4.34 -16.76 -8.36
C ARG A 125 -4.57 -16.68 -6.86
N TYR A 126 -5.09 -15.55 -6.37
CA TYR A 126 -5.42 -15.36 -4.97
C TYR A 126 -6.72 -16.06 -4.63
N ASP A 127 -6.71 -16.86 -3.57
CA ASP A 127 -7.90 -17.51 -3.04
C ASP A 127 -8.07 -17.22 -1.55
N TRP A 128 -9.19 -16.60 -1.20
CA TRP A 128 -9.55 -16.22 0.16
C TRP A 128 -10.50 -17.21 0.86
N ASN A 129 -10.90 -18.29 0.17
CA ASN A 129 -11.77 -19.30 0.76
C ASN A 129 -11.06 -20.02 1.93
N SER A 130 -11.81 -20.27 3.01
CA SER A 130 -11.30 -21.02 4.16
C SER A 130 -10.83 -22.42 3.74
N GLY A 131 -9.62 -22.80 4.18
CA GLY A 131 -9.00 -24.08 3.82
C GLY A 131 -8.40 -24.13 2.41
N SER A 132 -8.24 -23.00 1.72
CA SER A 132 -7.59 -22.97 0.40
C SER A 132 -6.17 -23.53 0.43
N ASN A 133 -5.82 -24.28 -0.62
CA ASN A 133 -4.47 -24.79 -0.88
C ASN A 133 -3.75 -24.00 -1.99
N ALA A 134 -4.30 -22.86 -2.43
CA ALA A 134 -3.65 -21.99 -3.40
C ALA A 134 -2.33 -21.45 -2.84
N LEU A 135 -1.33 -21.22 -3.70
CA LEU A 135 -0.04 -20.67 -3.27
C LEU A 135 -0.17 -19.25 -2.73
N ILE A 136 -1.08 -18.47 -3.32
CA ILE A 136 -1.43 -17.11 -2.91
C ILE A 136 -2.80 -17.19 -2.25
N ARG A 137 -2.88 -17.02 -0.93
CA ARG A 137 -4.11 -17.20 -0.16
C ARG A 137 -4.14 -16.33 1.07
N ALA A 138 -5.34 -16.13 1.61
CA ALA A 138 -5.50 -15.44 2.89
C ALA A 138 -4.86 -16.25 4.03
N SER A 139 -4.14 -15.59 4.94
CA SER A 139 -3.68 -16.20 6.18
C SER A 139 -4.75 -16.18 7.29
N GLU A 140 -5.76 -15.32 7.13
CA GLU A 140 -6.83 -15.06 8.09
C GLU A 140 -8.19 -14.99 7.38
N GLU A 141 -9.28 -15.03 8.16
CA GLU A 141 -10.63 -14.96 7.61
C GLU A 141 -10.88 -13.59 6.96
N THR A 142 -11.46 -13.61 5.76
CA THR A 142 -11.74 -12.39 5.01
C THR A 142 -13.07 -11.80 5.42
N ILE A 143 -13.04 -10.54 5.87
CA ILE A 143 -14.26 -9.78 6.17
C ILE A 143 -14.83 -9.24 4.86
N LEU A 144 -15.82 -9.95 4.30
CA LEU A 144 -16.41 -9.65 3.00
C LEU A 144 -16.93 -8.22 2.86
N ASP A 145 -17.54 -7.68 3.92
CA ASP A 145 -18.11 -6.32 3.91
C ASP A 145 -17.04 -5.23 3.73
N ARG A 146 -15.76 -5.53 4.00
CA ARG A 146 -14.65 -4.60 3.79
C ARG A 146 -14.12 -4.62 2.35
N ILE A 147 -14.47 -5.62 1.53
CA ILE A 147 -13.96 -5.71 0.14
C ILE A 147 -14.51 -4.59 -0.74
N PRO A 148 -15.83 -4.31 -0.80
CA PRO A 148 -16.36 -3.24 -1.65
C PRO A 148 -15.72 -1.87 -1.42
N PRO A 149 -15.60 -1.33 -0.17
CA PRO A 149 -14.96 -0.03 0.04
C PRO A 149 -13.48 -0.05 -0.32
N ARG A 150 -12.74 -1.09 0.06
CA ARG A 150 -11.30 -1.23 -0.28
C ARG A 150 -11.06 -1.33 -1.78
N LYS A 151 -11.98 -1.97 -2.52
CA LYS A 151 -11.95 -2.05 -3.99
C LYS A 151 -12.27 -0.71 -4.63
N ALA A 152 -13.21 0.05 -4.09
CA ALA A 152 -13.56 1.37 -4.61
C ALA A 152 -12.36 2.33 -4.57
N ILE A 153 -11.61 2.33 -3.47
CA ILE A 153 -10.40 3.16 -3.30
C ILE A 153 -9.31 2.77 -4.32
N ARG A 154 -9.13 1.48 -4.58
CA ARG A 154 -8.05 0.95 -5.45
C ARG A 154 -8.40 0.91 -6.94
N ARG A 155 -9.68 0.92 -7.29
CA ARG A 155 -10.10 0.90 -8.69
C ARG A 155 -9.57 2.17 -9.36
N ASP A 156 -8.86 2.01 -10.47
CA ASP A 156 -8.26 3.08 -11.26
C ASP A 156 -7.18 3.91 -10.53
N ALA A 157 -6.74 3.47 -9.35
CA ALA A 157 -5.64 4.11 -8.62
C ALA A 157 -4.31 3.94 -9.38
N ALA A 158 -3.53 5.03 -9.50
CA ALA A 158 -2.25 5.01 -10.20
C ALA A 158 -1.12 4.36 -9.37
N LEU A 159 -1.28 4.28 -8.04
CA LEU A 159 -0.29 3.77 -7.10
C LEU A 159 -0.92 2.77 -6.13
N GLU A 160 -0.16 1.74 -5.75
CA GLU A 160 -0.44 0.87 -4.60
C GLU A 160 0.70 1.03 -3.59
N LEU A 161 0.36 1.06 -2.31
CA LEU A 161 1.32 1.28 -1.22
C LEU A 161 1.32 0.07 -0.29
N PRO A 162 2.49 -0.44 0.10
CA PRO A 162 2.56 -1.32 1.26
C PRO A 162 2.20 -0.53 2.52
N HIS A 163 1.55 -1.20 3.48
CA HIS A 163 1.33 -0.68 4.83
C HIS A 163 2.65 -0.45 5.56
#